data_AF-A0A924CZ72-F1
#
_entry.id   AF-A0A924CZ72-F1
#
_cell.length_a   1.000
_cell.length_b   1.000
_cell.length_c   1.000
_cell.angle_alpha   90.00
_cell.angle_beta   90.00
_cell.angle_gamma   90.00
#
_symmetry.space_group_name_H-M   'P 1'
#
loop_
_entity.id
_entity.type
_entity.pdbx_description
1 polymer ?
#
loop_
_entity_poly.entity_id
_entity_poly.type
_entity_poly.pdbx_seq_one_letter_code
_entity_poly.pdbx_strand_id
1 'polypeptide(L)'
;MADINSKIEMPVTTGALPGSRKIHIAGTHFPDIRVAMREVVLEPSAKEPPVRIYDTSGPYTDDTTVIDIAAGLPPLRTPWIEARGDCERYPGRDVKPEDNGIFGGLKQPEVQQFPNVNATPWRAKGGAAVTQIAYARRGIITPEMEYVAIRENIGRAHLAGRIRDGEDFGAEIPDYVTPEFVRSEIARGRAI
;
A
#
# COMPACT_ATOMS: atom_id res chain seq x y z
N MET A 1 -24.38 -10.01 0.03
CA MET A 1 -23.38 -10.72 0.85
C MET A 1 -22.51 -11.46 -0.14
N ALA A 2 -21.27 -11.03 -0.36
CA ALA A 2 -20.38 -11.66 -1.32
C ALA A 2 -19.49 -12.66 -0.57
N ASP A 3 -19.93 -13.92 -0.58
CA ASP A 3 -19.09 -15.08 -0.30
C ASP A 3 -18.63 -15.64 -1.64
N ILE A 4 -17.43 -15.24 -2.11
CA ILE A 4 -16.88 -15.81 -3.33
C ILE A 4 -15.39 -16.14 -3.12
N ASN A 5 -15.14 -17.46 -3.03
CA ASN A 5 -13.89 -18.18 -3.33
C ASN A 5 -12.73 -18.17 -2.31
N SER A 6 -12.99 -18.33 -1.01
CA SER A 6 -11.95 -18.81 -0.07
C SER A 6 -12.07 -20.33 0.14
N LYS A 7 -10.96 -21.08 0.00
CA LYS A 7 -10.87 -22.52 0.33
C LYS A 7 -10.89 -22.81 1.83
N ILE A 8 -10.78 -21.76 2.65
CA ILE A 8 -10.90 -21.80 4.11
C ILE A 8 -12.24 -21.15 4.46
N GLU A 9 -13.04 -21.80 5.33
CA GLU A 9 -14.32 -21.30 5.87
C GLU A 9 -14.10 -20.12 6.85
N MET A 10 -13.47 -19.06 6.39
CA MET A 10 -13.41 -17.77 7.06
C MET A 10 -14.06 -16.74 6.15
N PRO A 11 -15.36 -16.46 6.31
CA PRO A 11 -16.05 -15.49 5.48
C PRO A 11 -15.42 -14.11 5.70
N VAL A 12 -14.91 -13.53 4.61
CA VAL A 12 -14.37 -12.17 4.58
C VAL A 12 -15.21 -11.34 3.63
N THR A 13 -15.53 -10.11 4.03
CA THR A 13 -16.31 -9.21 3.17
C THR A 13 -15.47 -8.80 1.97
N THR A 14 -15.93 -9.17 0.78
CA THR A 14 -15.30 -8.80 -0.50
C THR A 14 -16.32 -8.13 -1.43
N GLY A 15 -15.83 -7.66 -2.58
CA GLY A 15 -16.64 -7.03 -3.62
C GLY A 15 -16.62 -5.50 -3.56
N ALA A 16 -17.02 -4.88 -4.66
CA ALA A 16 -17.02 -3.43 -4.81
C ALA A 16 -17.83 -2.75 -3.69
N LEU A 17 -17.28 -1.66 -3.15
CA LEU A 17 -18.01 -0.84 -2.16
C LEU A 17 -19.22 -0.20 -2.83
N PRO A 18 -20.44 -0.29 -2.24
CA PRO A 18 -21.66 0.19 -2.87
C PRO A 18 -21.55 1.63 -3.39
N GLY A 19 -22.02 1.86 -4.62
CA GLY A 19 -22.00 3.17 -5.26
C GLY A 19 -20.62 3.63 -5.75
N SER A 20 -19.59 2.77 -5.69
CA SER A 20 -18.26 3.10 -6.20
C SER A 20 -17.60 1.93 -6.91
N ARG A 21 -16.57 2.23 -7.71
CA ARG A 21 -15.71 1.22 -8.34
C ARG A 21 -14.24 1.49 -8.05
N LYS A 22 -13.45 0.42 -7.97
CA LYS A 22 -12.00 0.50 -7.87
C LYS A 22 -11.43 1.08 -9.16
N ILE A 23 -10.46 1.98 -9.04
CA ILE A 23 -9.66 2.46 -10.16
C ILE A 23 -8.17 2.42 -9.79
N HIS A 24 -7.33 2.38 -10.81
CA HIS A 24 -5.88 2.40 -10.65
C HIS A 24 -5.27 3.51 -11.50
N ILE A 25 -4.50 4.38 -10.86
CA ILE A 25 -3.75 5.43 -11.55
C ILE A 25 -2.32 4.93 -11.79
N ALA A 26 -1.84 5.03 -13.03
CA ALA A 26 -0.50 4.61 -13.39
C ALA A 26 0.57 5.59 -12.87
N GLY A 27 1.74 5.06 -12.52
CA GLY A 27 2.93 5.87 -12.25
C GLY A 27 3.45 6.59 -13.49
N THR A 28 4.18 7.68 -13.27
CA THR A 28 4.83 8.49 -14.31
C THR A 28 6.34 8.23 -14.38
N HIS A 29 7.02 8.19 -13.23
CA HIS A 29 8.45 7.87 -13.12
C HIS A 29 8.68 6.36 -13.12
N PHE A 30 7.78 5.60 -12.49
CA PHE A 30 7.78 4.14 -12.42
C PHE A 30 6.51 3.59 -13.09
N PRO A 31 6.53 3.29 -14.41
CA PRO A 31 5.35 2.95 -15.20
C PRO A 31 4.58 1.72 -14.75
N ASP A 32 5.18 0.84 -13.94
CA ASP A 32 4.54 -0.36 -13.41
C ASP A 32 3.70 -0.08 -12.14
N ILE A 33 3.81 1.11 -11.56
CA ILE A 33 2.99 1.51 -10.41
C ILE A 33 1.51 1.58 -10.81
N ARG A 34 0.66 1.00 -9.97
CA ARG A 34 -0.80 1.11 -10.04
C ARG A 34 -1.33 1.54 -8.68
N VAL A 35 -1.68 2.82 -8.55
CA VAL A 35 -2.18 3.39 -7.28
C VAL A 35 -3.68 3.25 -7.20
N ALA A 36 -4.14 2.48 -6.22
CA ALA A 36 -5.55 2.20 -6.01
C ALA A 36 -6.28 3.40 -5.38
N MET A 37 -7.42 3.74 -5.97
CA MET A 37 -8.43 4.66 -5.44
C MET A 37 -9.81 4.06 -5.73
N ARG A 38 -10.87 4.72 -5.27
CA ARG A 38 -12.22 4.44 -5.76
C ARG A 38 -12.85 5.70 -6.32
N GLU A 39 -13.77 5.53 -7.25
CA GLU A 39 -14.56 6.64 -7.77
C GLU A 39 -16.06 6.40 -7.62
N VAL A 40 -16.77 7.49 -7.30
CA VAL A 40 -18.23 7.55 -7.25
C VAL A 40 -18.68 8.32 -8.48
N VAL A 41 -19.40 7.65 -9.38
CA VAL A 41 -20.00 8.29 -10.54
C VAL A 41 -21.25 9.04 -10.09
N LEU A 42 -21.32 10.32 -10.45
CA LEU A 42 -22.46 11.16 -10.14
C LEU A 42 -23.56 11.00 -11.19
N GLU A 43 -24.75 11.51 -10.88
CA GLU A 43 -25.88 11.45 -11.80
C GLU A 43 -25.56 12.26 -13.09
N PRO A 44 -25.83 11.71 -14.30
CA PRO A 44 -25.40 12.34 -15.55
C PRO A 44 -25.90 13.78 -15.77
N SER A 45 -27.11 14.12 -15.30
CA SER A 45 -27.67 15.47 -15.42
C SER A 45 -26.92 16.52 -14.59
N ALA A 46 -26.18 16.10 -13.55
CA ALA A 46 -25.30 16.98 -12.78
C ALA A 46 -24.10 17.50 -13.61
N LYS A 47 -23.71 16.79 -14.68
CA LYS A 47 -22.57 17.15 -15.57
C LYS A 47 -21.25 17.36 -14.83
N GLU A 48 -21.05 16.65 -13.72
CA GLU A 48 -19.84 16.70 -12.92
C GLU A 48 -18.96 15.45 -13.16
N PRO A 49 -17.62 15.58 -13.09
CA PRO A 49 -16.75 14.42 -13.15
C PRO A 49 -16.95 13.49 -11.93
N PRO A 50 -16.60 12.20 -12.02
CA PRO A 50 -16.64 11.30 -10.88
C PRO A 50 -15.80 11.81 -9.71
N VAL A 51 -16.31 11.62 -8.49
CA VAL A 51 -15.58 11.97 -7.27
C VAL A 51 -14.62 10.85 -6.93
N ARG A 52 -13.33 11.13 -6.95
CA ARG A 52 -12.28 10.20 -6.50
C ARG A 52 -12.14 10.28 -5.00
N ILE A 53 -11.97 9.12 -4.37
CA ILE A 53 -11.85 8.99 -2.92
C ILE A 53 -10.66 8.08 -2.62
N TYR A 54 -9.94 8.43 -1.56
CA TYR A 54 -8.89 7.57 -1.02
C TYR A 54 -9.48 6.21 -0.65
N ASP A 55 -8.77 5.13 -1.01
CA ASP A 55 -9.26 3.78 -0.80
C ASP A 55 -8.18 2.87 -0.21
N THR A 56 -8.39 2.48 1.05
CA THR A 56 -7.52 1.57 1.82
C THR A 56 -7.98 0.13 1.82
N SER A 57 -9.08 -0.22 1.13
CA SER A 57 -9.63 -1.57 1.17
C SER A 57 -8.75 -2.63 0.48
N GLY A 58 -7.77 -2.20 -0.31
CA GLY A 58 -6.89 -3.09 -1.07
C GLY A 58 -7.65 -3.90 -2.13
N PRO A 59 -7.15 -5.09 -2.49
CA PRO A 59 -7.77 -5.93 -3.52
C PRO A 59 -9.13 -6.52 -3.12
N TYR A 60 -9.52 -6.46 -1.84
CA TYR A 60 -10.78 -7.05 -1.36
C TYR A 60 -12.03 -6.42 -1.99
N THR A 61 -11.95 -5.17 -2.44
CA THR A 61 -13.06 -4.48 -3.13
C THR A 61 -12.79 -4.26 -4.61
N ASP A 62 -11.81 -4.97 -5.16
CA ASP A 62 -11.55 -5.04 -6.60
C ASP A 62 -12.26 -6.27 -7.16
N ASP A 63 -13.22 -6.05 -8.06
CA ASP A 63 -14.04 -7.10 -8.66
C ASP A 63 -13.25 -7.97 -9.65
N THR A 64 -12.04 -7.55 -10.02
CA THR A 64 -11.14 -8.31 -10.89
C THR A 64 -10.19 -9.23 -10.11
N THR A 65 -10.18 -9.15 -8.76
CA THR A 65 -9.27 -9.94 -7.92
C THR A 65 -10.00 -11.11 -7.25
N VAL A 66 -9.40 -12.30 -7.38
CA VAL A 66 -9.82 -13.47 -6.58
C VAL A 66 -9.06 -13.46 -5.25
N ILE A 67 -9.81 -13.44 -4.14
CA ILE A 67 -9.25 -13.43 -2.79
C ILE A 67 -9.14 -14.85 -2.26
N ASP A 68 -7.91 -15.33 -2.09
CA ASP A 68 -7.60 -16.57 -1.38
C ASP A 68 -6.75 -16.24 -0.15
N ILE A 69 -7.36 -16.29 1.04
CA ILE A 69 -6.67 -16.00 2.29
C ILE A 69 -5.63 -17.07 2.66
N ALA A 70 -5.69 -18.27 2.08
CA ALA A 70 -4.67 -19.29 2.26
C ALA A 70 -3.44 -18.99 1.38
N ALA A 71 -3.66 -18.40 0.20
CA ALA A 71 -2.61 -17.95 -0.71
C ALA A 71 -1.91 -16.67 -0.22
N GLY A 72 -2.66 -15.76 0.40
CA GLY A 72 -2.21 -14.41 0.72
C GLY A 72 -2.31 -13.47 -0.49
N LEU A 73 -2.06 -12.17 -0.27
CA LEU A 73 -2.14 -11.17 -1.33
C LEU A 73 -0.89 -11.18 -2.24
N PRO A 74 -1.04 -10.81 -3.53
CA PRO A 74 0.10 -10.64 -4.42
C PRO A 74 1.14 -9.65 -3.87
N PRO A 75 2.43 -9.99 -3.80
CA PRO A 75 3.45 -9.14 -3.20
C PRO A 75 3.96 -8.08 -4.19
N LEU A 76 3.10 -7.12 -4.54
CA LEU A 76 3.29 -6.13 -5.61
C LEU A 76 4.59 -5.31 -5.53
N ARG A 77 5.16 -5.17 -4.33
CA ARG A 77 6.39 -4.40 -4.08
C ARG A 77 7.68 -5.19 -4.28
N THR A 78 7.59 -6.51 -4.49
CA THR A 78 8.78 -7.37 -4.65
C THR A 78 9.70 -6.89 -5.78
N PRO A 79 9.19 -6.58 -7.00
CA PRO A 79 10.06 -6.10 -8.08
C PRO A 79 10.78 -4.79 -7.73
N TRP A 80 10.15 -3.91 -6.95
CA TRP A 80 10.75 -2.63 -6.54
C TRP A 80 11.89 -2.83 -5.56
N ILE A 81 11.73 -3.78 -4.63
CA ILE A 81 12.77 -4.14 -3.64
C ILE A 81 13.95 -4.81 -4.35
N GLU A 82 13.67 -5.73 -5.28
CA GLU A 82 14.70 -6.42 -6.08
C GLU A 82 15.49 -5.46 -6.95
N ALA A 83 14.81 -4.56 -7.68
CA ALA A 83 15.43 -3.64 -8.62
C ALA A 83 16.42 -2.66 -7.97
N ARG A 84 16.28 -2.35 -6.67
CA ARG A 84 17.22 -1.47 -5.95
C ARG A 84 18.59 -2.11 -5.71
N GLY A 85 18.67 -3.44 -5.66
CA GLY A 85 19.93 -4.18 -5.50
C GLY A 85 20.63 -4.02 -4.14
N ASP A 86 19.96 -3.42 -3.15
CA ASP A 86 20.48 -3.18 -1.80
C ASP A 86 19.91 -4.12 -0.73
N CYS A 87 19.06 -5.05 -1.13
CA CYS A 87 18.56 -6.15 -0.31
C CYS A 87 19.04 -7.51 -0.85
N GLU A 88 19.15 -8.49 0.06
CA GLU A 88 19.44 -9.88 -0.25
C GLU A 88 18.46 -10.80 0.51
N ARG A 89 18.19 -11.97 -0.07
CA ARG A 89 17.41 -13.04 0.58
C ARG A 89 18.28 -13.72 1.63
N TYR A 90 17.70 -14.09 2.76
CA TYR A 90 18.40 -14.89 3.78
C TYR A 90 17.48 -15.98 4.37
N PRO A 91 18.03 -17.07 4.95
CA PRO A 91 17.21 -18.07 5.63
C PRO A 91 16.44 -17.44 6.78
N GLY A 92 15.11 -17.53 6.74
CA GLY A 92 14.23 -17.05 7.78
C GLY A 92 14.49 -17.75 9.12
N ARG A 93 14.13 -17.08 10.21
CA ARG A 93 14.20 -17.69 11.55
C ARG A 93 13.06 -18.70 11.71
N ASP A 94 13.37 -19.86 12.31
CA ASP A 94 12.37 -20.83 12.72
C ASP A 94 11.44 -20.27 13.79
N VAL A 95 10.15 -20.57 13.66
CA VAL A 95 9.13 -20.24 14.66
C VAL A 95 9.36 -21.11 15.90
N LYS A 96 9.33 -20.49 17.07
CA LYS A 96 9.48 -21.16 18.36
C LYS A 96 8.15 -21.19 19.13
N PRO A 97 7.98 -22.09 20.12
CA PRO A 97 6.77 -22.16 20.93
C PRO A 97 6.40 -20.83 21.60
N GLU A 98 7.39 -20.08 22.10
CA GLU A 98 7.17 -18.77 22.74
C GLU A 98 6.58 -17.71 21.81
N ASP A 99 6.76 -17.84 20.48
CA ASP A 99 6.14 -16.94 19.49
C ASP A 99 4.61 -17.09 19.45
N ASN A 100 4.11 -18.23 19.94
CA ASN A 100 2.69 -18.56 19.99
C ASN A 100 2.17 -18.66 21.44
N GLY A 101 2.91 -18.10 22.41
CA GLY A 101 2.52 -18.10 23.82
C GLY A 101 2.53 -19.47 24.50
N ILE A 102 3.22 -20.46 23.92
CA ILE A 102 3.30 -21.81 24.48
C ILE A 102 4.50 -21.90 25.41
N PHE A 103 4.22 -22.07 26.71
CA PHE A 103 5.21 -22.29 27.76
C PHE A 103 4.92 -23.63 28.44
N GLY A 104 5.95 -24.44 28.74
CA GLY A 104 5.77 -25.65 29.56
C GLY A 104 5.31 -26.94 28.87
N GLY A 105 5.41 -27.04 27.53
CA GLY A 105 5.57 -28.33 26.84
C GLY A 105 4.33 -29.17 26.50
N LEU A 106 3.09 -28.69 26.67
CA LEU A 106 1.91 -29.57 26.46
C LEU A 106 0.73 -29.00 25.65
N LYS A 107 0.78 -27.76 25.16
CA LYS A 107 -0.28 -27.25 24.27
C LYS A 107 0.24 -27.06 22.85
N GLN A 108 -0.39 -27.72 21.88
CA GLN A 108 -0.25 -27.33 20.48
C GLN A 108 -0.93 -25.95 20.28
N PRO A 109 -0.46 -25.13 19.32
CA PRO A 109 -1.16 -23.91 18.97
C PRO A 109 -2.59 -24.25 18.53
N GLU A 110 -3.60 -23.57 19.09
CA GLU A 110 -5.00 -23.74 18.68
C GLU A 110 -5.30 -23.08 17.32
N VAL A 111 -4.32 -22.39 16.72
CA VAL A 111 -4.46 -21.60 15.50
C VAL A 111 -3.71 -22.26 14.34
N GLN A 112 -4.38 -22.35 13.19
CA GLN A 112 -3.78 -22.82 11.94
C GLN A 112 -2.65 -21.89 11.49
N GLN A 113 -1.47 -22.45 11.19
CA GLN A 113 -0.38 -21.68 10.59
C GLN A 113 -0.70 -21.28 9.16
N PHE A 114 -0.28 -20.08 8.77
CA PHE A 114 -0.42 -19.62 7.40
C PHE A 114 0.36 -20.55 6.44
N PRO A 115 -0.27 -21.11 5.38
CA PRO A 115 0.39 -22.14 4.57
C PRO A 115 1.61 -21.64 3.78
N ASN A 116 1.61 -20.38 3.36
CA ASN A 116 2.61 -19.83 2.46
C ASN A 116 3.64 -18.95 3.18
N VAL A 117 4.27 -19.50 4.24
CA VAL A 117 5.31 -18.79 4.98
C VAL A 117 6.50 -18.48 4.06
N ASN A 118 6.92 -17.22 4.03
CA ASN A 118 8.13 -16.84 3.31
C ASN A 118 9.39 -17.31 4.08
N ALA A 119 9.93 -18.45 3.67
CA ALA A 119 11.15 -19.03 4.24
C ALA A 119 12.43 -18.24 3.92
N THR A 120 12.37 -17.31 2.95
CA THR A 120 13.52 -16.50 2.52
C THR A 120 13.17 -15.00 2.53
N PRO A 121 13.00 -14.38 3.71
CA PRO A 121 12.78 -12.94 3.80
C PRO A 121 13.96 -12.13 3.26
N TRP A 122 13.72 -10.84 3.02
CA TRP A 122 14.73 -9.88 2.61
C TRP A 122 15.44 -9.27 3.82
N ARG A 123 16.74 -9.01 3.70
CA ARG A 123 17.53 -8.15 4.59
C ARG A 123 18.39 -7.20 3.79
N ALA A 124 18.89 -6.14 4.44
CA ALA A 124 19.88 -5.26 3.81
C ALA A 124 21.16 -6.02 3.43
N LYS A 125 21.70 -5.72 2.26
CA LYS A 125 22.98 -6.25 1.77
C LYS A 125 24.13 -5.42 2.33
N GLY A 126 25.13 -6.08 2.92
CA GLY A 126 26.42 -5.44 3.24
C GLY A 126 26.33 -4.15 4.07
N GLY A 127 25.41 -4.06 5.04
CA GLY A 127 25.22 -2.87 5.88
C GLY A 127 24.53 -1.69 5.20
N ALA A 128 23.96 -1.88 4.00
CA ALA A 128 23.20 -0.85 3.31
C ALA A 128 22.04 -0.31 4.19
N ALA A 129 21.87 1.01 4.18
CA ALA A 129 20.73 1.65 4.82
C ALA A 129 19.53 1.63 3.86
N VAL A 130 18.64 0.64 4.04
CA VAL A 130 17.53 0.33 3.11
C VAL A 130 16.19 1.01 3.46
N THR A 131 16.19 1.98 4.39
CA THR A 131 14.98 2.66 4.84
C THR A 131 14.63 3.84 3.93
N GLN A 132 13.34 4.22 3.88
CA GLN A 132 12.89 5.37 3.09
C GLN A 132 13.60 6.67 3.50
N ILE A 133 13.87 6.87 4.81
CA ILE A 133 14.63 8.03 5.29
C ILE A 133 16.08 8.03 4.80
N ALA A 134 16.72 6.86 4.67
CA ALA A 134 18.07 6.77 4.13
C ALA A 134 18.10 7.12 2.63
N TYR A 135 17.15 6.60 1.84
CA TYR A 135 17.00 6.98 0.43
C TYR A 135 16.71 8.48 0.29
N ALA A 136 15.77 9.00 1.08
CA ALA A 136 15.35 10.39 1.03
C ALA A 136 16.53 11.35 1.31
N ARG A 137 17.32 11.08 2.36
CA ARG A 137 18.51 11.88 2.72
C ARG A 137 19.64 11.77 1.69
N ARG A 138 19.67 10.69 0.89
CA ARG A 138 20.57 10.53 -0.26
C ARG A 138 20.05 11.21 -1.53
N GLY A 139 18.89 11.85 -1.49
CA GLY A 139 18.27 12.49 -2.66
C GLY A 139 17.60 11.50 -3.63
N ILE A 140 17.30 10.27 -3.19
CA ILE A 140 16.71 9.23 -4.03
C ILE A 140 15.19 9.22 -3.86
N ILE A 141 14.46 9.32 -4.98
CA ILE A 141 13.02 9.09 -5.04
C ILE A 141 12.77 7.62 -5.32
N THR A 142 12.08 6.93 -4.41
CA THR A 142 11.75 5.51 -4.55
C THR A 142 10.38 5.32 -5.23
N PRO A 143 10.07 4.11 -5.75
CA PRO A 143 8.73 3.78 -6.20
C PRO A 143 7.65 4.04 -5.15
N GLU A 144 7.96 3.79 -3.87
CA GLU A 144 7.03 4.09 -2.77
C GLU A 144 6.73 5.59 -2.62
N MET A 145 7.72 6.47 -2.82
CA MET A 145 7.52 7.92 -2.76
C MET A 145 6.64 8.42 -3.90
N GLU A 146 6.79 7.90 -5.12
CA GLU A 146 5.87 8.21 -6.21
C GLU A 146 4.46 7.64 -5.94
N TYR A 147 4.37 6.41 -5.46
CA TYR A 147 3.09 5.77 -5.13
C TYR A 147 2.28 6.65 -4.17
N VAL A 148 2.90 7.11 -3.07
CA VAL A 148 2.25 7.98 -2.08
C VAL A 148 1.90 9.33 -2.69
N ALA A 149 2.78 9.95 -3.47
CA ALA A 149 2.51 11.24 -4.10
C ALA A 149 1.25 11.20 -4.99
N ILE A 150 1.12 10.15 -5.83
CA ILE A 150 -0.08 9.95 -6.65
C ILE A 150 -1.31 9.74 -5.77
N ARG A 151 -1.17 8.93 -4.70
CA ARG A 151 -2.28 8.59 -3.80
C ARG A 151 -2.81 9.79 -3.04
N GLU A 152 -1.94 10.65 -2.53
CA GLU A 152 -2.27 11.87 -1.80
C GLU A 152 -2.93 12.92 -2.68
N ASN A 153 -2.72 12.88 -3.99
CA ASN A 153 -3.37 13.82 -4.88
C ASN A 153 -4.85 13.51 -5.08
N ILE A 154 -5.34 12.25 -5.06
CA ILE A 154 -6.77 11.90 -5.23
C ILE A 154 -7.44 12.65 -6.42
N GLY A 155 -6.69 12.95 -7.50
CA GLY A 155 -7.19 13.76 -8.61
C GLY A 155 -7.18 15.28 -8.43
N ARG A 156 -6.41 15.84 -7.48
CA ARG A 156 -6.15 17.27 -7.24
C ARG A 156 -5.73 18.05 -8.50
N ALA A 157 -5.26 17.38 -9.55
CA ALA A 157 -5.02 18.02 -10.86
C ALA A 157 -6.25 18.79 -11.38
N HIS A 158 -7.46 18.31 -11.10
CA HIS A 158 -8.71 19.00 -11.50
C HIS A 158 -9.09 20.18 -10.58
N LEU A 159 -8.42 20.32 -9.44
CA LEU A 159 -8.62 21.39 -8.47
C LEU A 159 -7.56 22.49 -8.60
N ALA A 160 -6.72 22.43 -9.64
CA ALA A 160 -5.72 23.46 -9.93
C ALA A 160 -6.38 24.85 -9.98
N GLY A 161 -5.86 25.80 -9.21
CA GLY A 161 -6.38 27.17 -9.13
C GLY A 161 -7.58 27.36 -8.21
N ARG A 162 -8.06 26.33 -7.51
CA ARG A 162 -9.05 26.53 -6.43
C ARG A 162 -8.37 27.10 -5.19
N ILE A 163 -9.03 28.07 -4.56
CA ILE A 163 -8.58 28.66 -3.29
C ILE A 163 -8.90 27.67 -2.17
N ARG A 164 -7.89 27.35 -1.37
CA ARG A 164 -8.06 26.61 -0.11
C ARG A 164 -8.49 27.61 0.96
N ASP A 165 -9.59 27.32 1.65
CA ASP A 165 -10.12 28.16 2.71
C ASP A 165 -10.06 27.40 4.03
N GLY A 166 -9.01 27.68 4.81
CA GLY A 166 -8.72 27.02 6.07
C GLY A 166 -7.44 27.52 6.72
N GLU A 167 -7.31 27.29 8.03
CA GLU A 167 -6.11 27.59 8.83
C GLU A 167 -5.41 26.27 9.14
N ASP A 168 -4.10 26.21 8.86
CA ASP A 168 -3.28 25.01 9.04
C ASP A 168 -2.24 25.13 10.17
N PHE A 169 -2.25 26.26 10.88
CA PHE A 169 -1.35 26.61 11.98
C PHE A 169 0.13 26.61 11.57
N GLY A 170 0.42 27.00 10.33
CA GLY A 170 1.77 27.10 9.79
C GLY A 170 2.29 25.79 9.17
N ALA A 171 1.40 24.92 8.70
CA ALA A 171 1.79 23.69 8.03
C ALA A 171 2.27 23.97 6.60
N GLU A 172 3.17 23.12 6.09
CA GLU A 172 3.62 23.22 4.68
C GLU A 172 2.83 22.24 3.81
N ILE A 173 1.51 22.44 3.68
CA ILE A 173 0.66 21.59 2.84
C ILE A 173 0.72 22.12 1.39
N PRO A 174 1.24 21.36 0.41
CA PRO A 174 1.31 21.84 -0.97
C PRO A 174 -0.06 21.75 -1.66
N ASP A 175 -0.27 22.54 -2.70
CA ASP A 175 -1.46 22.41 -3.56
C ASP A 175 -1.46 21.11 -4.36
N TYR A 176 -0.26 20.62 -4.67
CA TYR A 176 -0.04 19.35 -5.38
C TYR A 176 1.14 18.60 -4.78
N VAL A 177 0.93 17.32 -4.47
CA VAL A 177 1.97 16.48 -3.86
C VAL A 177 2.83 15.88 -4.96
N THR A 178 4.12 16.19 -4.98
CA THR A 178 5.08 15.60 -5.91
C THR A 178 5.91 14.50 -5.21
N PRO A 179 6.50 13.55 -5.97
CA PRO A 179 7.43 12.58 -5.38
C PRO A 179 8.61 13.26 -4.65
N GLU A 180 9.04 14.42 -5.14
CA GLU A 180 10.09 15.22 -4.51
C GLU A 180 9.63 15.86 -3.19
N PHE A 181 8.40 16.36 -3.11
CA PHE A 181 7.84 16.84 -1.85
C PHE A 181 7.83 15.70 -0.80
N VAL A 182 7.34 14.52 -1.17
CA VAL A 182 7.33 13.33 -0.29
C VAL A 182 8.74 12.98 0.18
N ARG A 183 9.72 12.93 -0.74
CA ARG A 183 11.13 12.70 -0.40
C ARG A 183 11.64 13.74 0.60
N SER A 184 11.34 15.02 0.38
CA SER A 184 11.80 16.12 1.25
C SER A 184 11.22 16.04 2.67
N GLU A 185 9.95 15.66 2.81
CA GLU A 185 9.29 15.48 4.10
C GLU A 185 9.88 14.30 4.87
N ILE A 186 10.13 13.18 4.18
CA ILE A 186 10.78 12.00 4.75
C ILE A 186 12.22 12.32 5.17
N ALA A 187 12.99 13.04 4.34
CA ALA A 187 14.38 13.39 4.64
C ALA A 187 14.51 14.23 5.92
N ARG A 188 13.55 15.15 6.13
CA ARG A 188 13.42 16.02 7.31
C ARG A 188 12.78 15.32 8.51
N GLY A 189 12.29 14.08 8.36
CA GLY A 189 11.65 13.32 9.43
C GLY A 189 10.25 13.81 9.81
N ARG A 190 9.58 14.54 8.91
CA ARG A 190 8.21 15.05 9.10
C ARG A 190 7.14 14.11 8.55
N ALA A 191 7.53 13.14 7.73
CA ALA A 191 6.70 12.05 7.23
C ALA A 191 7.50 10.73 7.24
N ILE A 192 6.81 9.59 7.18
CA ILE A 192 7.39 8.24 7.14
C ILE A 192 6.80 7.39 6.01
#